data_AF-A0A1H0LHY6-F1
#
_entry.id   AF-A0A1H0LHY6-F1
#
_cell.length_a   1.000
_cell.length_b   1.000
_cell.length_c   1.000
_cell.angle_alpha   90.00
_cell.angle_beta   90.00
_cell.angle_gamma   90.00
#
_symmetry.space_group_name_H-M   'P 1'
#
loop_
_entity.id
_entity.type
_entity.pdbx_description
1 polymer ?
#
loop_
_entity_poly.entity_id
_entity_poly.type
_entity_poly.pdbx_seq_one_letter_code
_entity_poly.pdbx_strand_id
1 'polypeptide(L)'
;MKSKHEKQTSSFHDLWVVSQAAGKLTSQACTISARHLQDGVTRSIFNREVAYYARSIVNDVEQGKKTVAEGLIEIKKEQRSLLDQSIEIGRNGIGAVAGALQIATGAGICYASVGTLCLIAGVPLMAHGANNIYEGGRNLMTGQSDTIGPIRAGYHATAYAVGYGEREANMAYGSVDIGLSVYSGARHVLKPDAWRLFRYLDTDRIRAYKLLKPGALGAEAVINSITIEQVYQEAKK
;
A
#
# COMPACT_ATOMS: atom_id res chain seq x y z
N MET A 1 58.91 -3.78 -7.77
CA MET A 1 58.26 -4.95 -7.13
C MET A 1 56.75 -4.82 -7.33
N LYS A 2 56.14 -5.68 -8.15
CA LYS A 2 54.69 -5.72 -8.35
C LYS A 2 54.08 -6.56 -7.23
N SER A 3 53.30 -5.94 -6.35
CA SER A 3 52.46 -6.65 -5.38
C SER A 3 51.39 -7.42 -6.16
N LYS A 4 51.49 -8.76 -6.14
CA LYS A 4 50.43 -9.65 -6.62
C LYS A 4 49.28 -9.50 -5.64
N HIS A 5 48.14 -8.98 -6.10
CA HIS A 5 46.87 -9.21 -5.43
C HIS A 5 46.61 -10.72 -5.44
N GLU A 6 46.89 -11.36 -4.31
CA GLU A 6 46.57 -12.76 -4.07
C GLU A 6 45.04 -12.87 -4.01
N LYS A 7 44.44 -13.48 -5.03
CA LYS A 7 43.00 -13.81 -5.03
C LYS A 7 42.75 -14.81 -3.90
N GLN A 8 42.28 -14.30 -2.76
CA GLN A 8 41.89 -15.12 -1.63
C GLN A 8 40.69 -15.98 -2.07
N THR A 9 40.91 -17.28 -2.27
CA THR A 9 39.86 -18.24 -2.62
C THR A 9 38.91 -18.40 -1.44
N SER A 10 37.63 -18.13 -1.68
CA SER A 10 36.53 -18.28 -0.70
C SER A 10 36.54 -19.68 -0.09
N SER A 11 36.43 -19.80 1.24
CA SER A 11 36.35 -21.10 1.91
C SER A 11 35.08 -21.84 1.52
N PHE A 12 35.07 -23.18 1.62
CA PHE A 12 33.87 -24.00 1.44
C PHE A 12 32.71 -23.52 2.33
N HIS A 13 33.02 -23.11 3.56
CA HIS A 13 32.04 -22.55 4.48
C HIS A 13 31.46 -21.22 3.95
N ASP A 14 32.31 -20.36 3.40
CA ASP A 14 31.92 -19.06 2.89
C ASP A 14 31.00 -19.18 1.66
N LEU A 15 31.36 -20.09 0.74
CA LEU A 15 30.55 -20.37 -0.45
C LEU A 15 29.18 -20.95 -0.06
N TRP A 16 29.14 -21.79 0.98
CA TRP A 16 27.89 -22.34 1.50
C TRP A 16 26.96 -21.26 2.06
N VAL A 17 27.49 -20.27 2.79
CA VAL A 17 26.68 -19.17 3.34
C VAL A 17 26.04 -18.33 2.23
N VAL A 18 26.80 -17.97 1.20
CA VAL A 18 26.27 -17.21 0.05
C VAL A 18 25.24 -18.04 -0.72
N SER A 19 25.52 -19.33 -0.94
CA SER A 19 24.58 -20.26 -1.61
C SER A 19 23.27 -20.42 -0.83
N GLN A 20 23.33 -20.47 0.50
CA GLN A 20 22.15 -20.53 1.36
C GLN A 20 21.32 -19.24 1.24
N ALA A 21 21.97 -18.07 1.22
CA ALA A 21 21.30 -16.78 1.05
C ALA A 21 20.63 -16.68 -0.33
N ALA A 22 21.31 -17.13 -1.40
CA ALA A 22 20.76 -17.20 -2.76
C ALA A 22 19.52 -18.11 -2.85
N GLY A 23 19.55 -19.25 -2.15
CA GLY A 23 18.40 -20.14 -2.03
C GLY A 23 17.20 -19.48 -1.34
N LYS A 24 17.44 -18.71 -0.26
CA LYS A 24 16.38 -17.94 0.42
C LYS A 24 15.76 -16.87 -0.49
N LEU A 25 16.58 -16.13 -1.24
CA LEU A 25 16.10 -15.15 -2.22
C LEU A 25 15.20 -15.83 -3.29
N THR A 26 15.60 -16.99 -3.79
CA THR A 26 14.79 -17.74 -4.78
C THR A 26 13.46 -18.20 -4.19
N SER A 27 13.45 -18.74 -2.96
CA SER A 27 12.22 -19.15 -2.27
C SER A 27 11.26 -17.97 -2.02
N GLN A 28 11.82 -16.82 -1.67
CA GLN A 28 11.09 -15.58 -1.48
C GLN A 28 10.46 -15.10 -2.80
N ALA A 29 11.20 -15.12 -3.90
CA ALA A 29 10.68 -14.79 -5.22
C ALA A 29 9.50 -15.70 -5.61
N CYS A 30 9.60 -17.02 -5.38
CA CYS A 30 8.49 -17.94 -5.59
C CYS A 30 7.24 -17.59 -4.77
N THR A 31 7.44 -17.15 -3.52
CA THR A 31 6.33 -16.74 -2.64
C THR A 31 5.65 -15.46 -3.14
N ILE A 32 6.44 -14.47 -3.55
CA ILE A 32 5.96 -13.18 -4.05
C ILE A 32 5.24 -13.38 -5.39
N SER A 33 5.83 -14.15 -6.30
CA SER A 33 5.27 -14.40 -7.63
C SER A 33 3.98 -15.20 -7.57
N ALA A 34 3.86 -16.16 -6.66
CA ALA A 34 2.61 -16.90 -6.44
C ALA A 34 1.46 -16.01 -5.93
N ARG A 35 1.77 -14.90 -5.25
CA ARG A 35 0.76 -13.95 -4.74
C ARG A 35 0.29 -12.96 -5.79
N HIS A 36 1.20 -12.48 -6.64
CA HIS A 36 0.93 -11.32 -7.50
C HIS A 36 0.88 -11.65 -9.00
N LEU A 37 1.46 -12.78 -9.43
CA LEU A 37 1.50 -13.19 -10.84
C LEU A 37 0.58 -14.40 -11.05
N GLN A 38 -0.60 -14.14 -11.62
CA GLN A 38 -1.57 -15.20 -11.93
C GLN A 38 -1.14 -16.04 -13.14
N ASP A 39 -0.56 -15.41 -14.16
CA ASP A 39 -0.10 -16.12 -15.35
C ASP A 39 1.08 -17.05 -15.04
N GLY A 40 0.92 -18.33 -15.37
CA GLY A 40 1.90 -19.36 -15.05
C GLY A 40 3.22 -19.17 -15.79
N VAL A 41 3.19 -18.60 -17.00
CA VAL A 41 4.38 -18.36 -17.84
C VAL A 41 5.16 -17.18 -17.28
N THR A 42 4.52 -16.03 -17.03
CA THR A 42 5.14 -14.85 -16.40
C THR A 42 5.73 -15.19 -15.04
N ARG A 43 4.98 -15.95 -14.22
CA ARG A 43 5.48 -16.41 -12.91
C ARG A 43 6.73 -17.27 -13.03
N SER A 44 6.76 -18.19 -13.99
CA SER A 44 7.92 -19.06 -14.26
C SER A 44 9.13 -18.26 -14.76
N ILE A 45 8.91 -17.31 -15.68
CA ILE A 45 9.96 -16.41 -16.21
C ILE A 45 10.58 -15.60 -15.07
N PHE A 46 9.76 -14.95 -14.24
CA PHE A 46 10.23 -14.17 -13.10
C PHE A 46 11.04 -15.03 -12.11
N ASN A 47 10.51 -16.18 -11.70
CA ASN A 47 11.20 -17.07 -10.76
C ASN A 47 12.56 -17.53 -11.32
N ARG A 48 12.62 -17.79 -12.63
CA ARG A 48 13.85 -18.18 -13.33
C ARG A 48 14.86 -17.03 -13.37
N GLU A 49 14.43 -15.81 -13.65
CA GLU A 49 15.31 -14.63 -13.69
C GLU A 49 15.94 -14.35 -12.32
N VAL A 50 15.15 -14.37 -11.24
CA VAL A 50 15.69 -14.20 -9.88
C VAL A 50 16.64 -15.34 -9.51
N ALA A 51 16.32 -16.58 -9.89
CA ALA A 51 17.21 -17.72 -9.65
C ALA A 51 18.53 -17.59 -10.43
N TYR A 52 18.51 -17.10 -11.68
CA TYR A 52 19.73 -16.85 -12.44
C TYR A 52 20.57 -15.72 -11.83
N TYR A 53 19.93 -14.63 -11.41
CA TYR A 53 20.61 -13.54 -10.73
C TYR A 53 21.29 -14.02 -9.43
N ALA A 54 20.57 -14.77 -8.59
CA ALA A 54 21.10 -15.33 -7.35
C ALA A 54 22.28 -16.29 -7.61
N ARG A 55 22.20 -17.12 -8.65
CA ARG A 55 23.32 -18.00 -9.07
C ARG A 55 24.51 -17.20 -9.58
N SER A 56 24.28 -16.11 -10.32
CA SER A 56 25.37 -15.26 -10.80
C SER A 56 26.19 -14.70 -9.64
N ILE A 57 25.54 -14.29 -8.56
CA ILE A 57 26.22 -13.76 -7.37
C ILE A 57 27.08 -14.85 -6.70
N VAL A 58 26.55 -16.07 -6.56
CA VAL A 58 27.31 -17.22 -6.03
C VAL A 58 28.55 -17.50 -6.88
N ASN A 59 28.40 -17.54 -8.21
CA ASN A 59 29.50 -17.78 -9.15
C ASN A 59 30.56 -16.66 -9.10
N ASP A 60 30.15 -15.41 -8.94
CA ASP A 60 31.08 -14.29 -8.82
C ASP A 60 31.89 -14.35 -7.51
N VAL A 61 31.30 -14.85 -6.42
CA VAL A 61 32.02 -15.10 -5.16
C VAL A 61 32.97 -16.31 -5.29
N GLU A 62 32.54 -17.37 -5.96
CA GLU A 62 33.37 -18.55 -6.23
C GLU A 62 34.61 -18.21 -7.06
N GLN A 63 34.45 -17.38 -8.09
CA GLN A 63 35.54 -16.96 -8.99
C GLN A 63 36.44 -15.85 -8.40
N GLY A 64 36.16 -15.42 -7.17
CA GLY A 64 36.86 -14.30 -6.50
C GLY A 64 36.69 -12.97 -7.22
N LYS A 65 35.59 -12.78 -7.96
CA LYS A 65 35.21 -11.49 -8.57
C LYS A 65 34.49 -10.59 -7.57
N LYS A 66 33.79 -11.18 -6.60
CA LYS A 66 33.16 -10.53 -5.45
C LYS A 66 33.63 -11.18 -4.16
N THR A 67 33.71 -10.41 -3.10
CA THR A 67 33.86 -10.95 -1.75
C THR A 67 32.55 -11.55 -1.27
N VAL A 68 32.64 -12.42 -0.26
CA VAL A 68 31.48 -13.03 0.42
C VAL A 68 30.54 -11.94 0.96
N ALA A 69 31.11 -10.89 1.57
CA ALA A 69 30.35 -9.77 2.12
C ALA A 69 29.58 -9.00 1.03
N GLU A 70 30.24 -8.70 -0.10
CA GLU A 70 29.59 -8.05 -1.24
C GLU A 70 28.46 -8.90 -1.80
N GLY A 71 28.67 -10.21 -1.97
CA GLY A 71 27.63 -11.13 -2.43
C GLY A 71 26.42 -11.18 -1.50
N LEU A 72 26.64 -11.21 -0.18
CA LEU A 72 25.57 -11.19 0.81
C LEU A 72 24.82 -9.85 0.84
N ILE A 73 25.52 -8.73 0.70
CA ILE A 73 24.92 -7.40 0.61
C ILE A 73 24.02 -7.30 -0.62
N GLU A 74 24.48 -7.78 -1.77
CA GLU A 74 23.74 -7.73 -3.02
C GLU A 74 22.48 -8.62 -2.97
N ILE A 75 22.59 -9.86 -2.47
CA ILE A 75 21.44 -10.73 -2.24
C ILE A 75 20.44 -10.05 -1.30
N LYS A 76 20.90 -9.50 -0.18
CA LYS A 76 20.04 -8.84 0.81
C LYS A 76 19.35 -7.59 0.24
N LYS A 77 20.05 -6.84 -0.61
CA LYS A 77 19.49 -5.68 -1.33
C LYS A 77 18.35 -6.12 -2.24
N GLU A 78 18.53 -7.19 -3.00
CA GLU A 78 17.50 -7.74 -3.87
C GLU A 78 16.30 -8.29 -3.08
N GLN A 79 16.56 -9.00 -1.97
CA GLN A 79 15.50 -9.45 -1.07
C GLN A 79 14.64 -8.29 -0.54
N ARG A 80 15.26 -7.15 -0.20
CA ARG A 80 14.54 -5.95 0.23
C ARG A 80 13.74 -5.33 -0.91
N SER A 81 14.37 -5.15 -2.07
CA SER A 81 13.71 -4.63 -3.28
C SER A 81 12.43 -5.40 -3.62
N LEU A 82 12.51 -6.74 -3.64
CA LEU A 82 11.34 -7.58 -3.91
C LEU A 82 10.25 -7.49 -2.82
N LEU A 83 10.65 -7.38 -1.54
CA LEU A 83 9.68 -7.17 -0.44
C LEU A 83 8.98 -5.83 -0.55
N ASP A 84 9.74 -4.77 -0.79
CA ASP A 84 9.22 -3.41 -0.84
C ASP A 84 8.19 -3.31 -1.99
N GLN A 85 8.53 -3.83 -3.17
CA GLN A 85 7.61 -3.94 -4.31
C GLN A 85 6.36 -4.80 -3.98
N SER A 86 6.55 -5.95 -3.32
CA SER A 86 5.43 -6.82 -2.93
C SER A 86 4.49 -6.17 -1.92
N ILE A 87 5.05 -5.42 -0.97
CA ILE A 87 4.29 -4.64 0.03
C ILE A 87 3.55 -3.50 -0.66
N GLU A 88 4.18 -2.81 -1.61
CA GLU A 88 3.57 -1.72 -2.36
C GLU A 88 2.37 -2.21 -3.20
N ILE A 89 2.54 -3.30 -3.97
CA ILE A 89 1.44 -3.94 -4.71
C ILE A 89 0.30 -4.30 -3.76
N GLY A 90 0.62 -4.90 -2.60
CA GLY A 90 -0.37 -5.26 -1.58
C GLY A 90 -1.11 -4.05 -1.00
N ARG A 91 -0.39 -2.97 -0.66
CA ARG A 91 -0.95 -1.71 -0.14
C ARG A 91 -1.87 -1.05 -1.16
N ASN A 92 -1.45 -0.97 -2.43
CA ASN A 92 -2.26 -0.39 -3.49
C ASN A 92 -3.53 -1.23 -3.76
N GLY A 93 -3.44 -2.57 -3.69
CA GLY A 93 -4.61 -3.44 -3.75
C GLY A 93 -5.59 -3.21 -2.59
N ILE A 94 -5.09 -3.10 -1.36
CA ILE A 94 -5.91 -2.74 -0.18
C ILE A 94 -6.51 -1.34 -0.34
N GLY A 95 -5.72 -0.37 -0.84
CA GLY A 95 -6.14 1.01 -1.09
C GLY A 95 -7.26 1.09 -2.12
N ALA A 96 -7.20 0.27 -3.17
CA ALA A 96 -8.27 0.20 -4.16
C ALA A 96 -9.59 -0.34 -3.57
N VAL A 97 -9.50 -1.37 -2.72
CA VAL A 97 -10.67 -1.92 -2.02
C VAL A 97 -11.27 -0.90 -1.05
N ALA A 98 -10.43 -0.24 -0.24
CA ALA A 98 -10.88 0.80 0.69
C ALA A 98 -11.51 1.98 -0.07
N GLY A 99 -10.86 2.49 -1.12
CA GLY A 99 -11.41 3.58 -1.93
C GLY A 99 -12.75 3.23 -2.58
N ALA A 100 -12.92 1.99 -3.07
CA ALA A 100 -14.21 1.52 -3.58
C ALA A 100 -15.28 1.46 -2.47
N LEU A 101 -14.88 1.07 -1.26
CA LEU A 101 -15.74 1.07 -0.08
C LEU A 101 -16.17 2.49 0.32
N GLN A 102 -15.25 3.45 0.30
CA GLN A 102 -15.53 4.87 0.54
C GLN A 102 -16.52 5.41 -0.50
N ILE A 103 -16.35 5.06 -1.78
CA ILE A 103 -17.29 5.44 -2.85
C ILE A 103 -18.69 4.88 -2.58
N ALA A 104 -18.80 3.56 -2.34
CA ALA A 104 -20.09 2.92 -2.07
C ALA A 104 -20.75 3.47 -0.80
N THR A 105 -19.97 3.72 0.24
CA THR A 105 -20.46 4.28 1.51
C THR A 105 -20.93 5.72 1.33
N GLY A 106 -20.22 6.53 0.54
CA GLY A 106 -20.59 7.90 0.22
C GLY A 106 -21.90 7.97 -0.58
N ALA A 107 -22.07 7.10 -1.57
CA ALA A 107 -23.34 6.95 -2.29
C ALA A 107 -24.48 6.54 -1.35
N GLY A 108 -24.22 5.59 -0.43
CA GLY A 108 -25.18 5.18 0.59
C GLY A 108 -25.56 6.31 1.56
N ILE A 109 -24.63 7.20 1.91
CA ILE A 109 -24.90 8.41 2.70
C ILE A 109 -25.81 9.36 1.92
N CYS A 110 -25.51 9.63 0.65
CA CYS A 110 -26.34 10.47 -0.20
C CYS A 110 -27.78 9.93 -0.29
N TYR A 111 -27.94 8.62 -0.52
CA TYR A 111 -29.25 7.99 -0.65
C TYR A 111 -30.03 7.99 0.67
N ALA A 112 -29.43 7.49 1.76
CA ALA A 112 -30.12 7.34 3.04
C ALA A 112 -30.49 8.68 3.70
N SER A 113 -29.75 9.75 3.38
CA SER A 113 -30.03 11.11 3.87
C SER A 113 -30.95 11.93 2.95
N VAL A 114 -31.48 11.33 1.87
CA VAL A 114 -32.27 12.03 0.85
C VAL A 114 -31.52 13.27 0.34
N GLY A 115 -30.22 13.12 0.10
CA GLY A 115 -29.34 14.17 -0.40
C GLY A 115 -28.82 15.17 0.65
N THR A 116 -29.43 15.26 1.83
CA THR A 116 -29.09 16.31 2.83
C THR A 116 -27.64 16.24 3.32
N LEU A 117 -27.05 15.04 3.41
CA LEU A 117 -25.65 14.84 3.78
C LEU A 117 -24.74 14.58 2.58
N CYS A 118 -25.26 14.67 1.36
CA CYS A 118 -24.52 14.30 0.17
C CYS A 118 -23.34 15.25 -0.07
N LEU A 119 -23.55 16.57 -0.04
CA LEU A 119 -22.47 17.52 -0.33
C LEU A 119 -21.40 17.62 0.76
N ILE A 120 -21.74 17.33 2.02
CA ILE A 120 -20.84 17.52 3.16
C ILE A 120 -20.17 16.24 3.65
N ALA A 121 -20.71 15.06 3.30
CA ALA A 121 -20.16 13.78 3.72
C ALA A 121 -20.09 12.77 2.56
N GLY A 122 -21.17 12.62 1.80
CA GLY A 122 -21.23 11.63 0.71
C GLY A 122 -20.22 11.89 -0.42
N VAL A 123 -20.34 13.04 -1.09
CA VAL A 123 -19.47 13.49 -2.18
C VAL A 123 -18.01 13.61 -1.75
N PRO A 124 -17.67 14.25 -0.61
CA PRO A 124 -16.30 14.26 -0.14
C PRO A 124 -15.71 12.86 0.04
N LEU A 125 -16.46 11.93 0.66
CA LEU A 125 -15.98 10.55 0.86
C LEU A 125 -15.80 9.81 -0.48
N MET A 126 -16.71 9.97 -1.43
CA MET A 126 -16.56 9.41 -2.78
C MET A 126 -15.33 9.99 -3.50
N ALA A 127 -15.13 11.30 -3.40
CA ALA A 127 -14.02 11.99 -4.06
C ALA A 127 -12.66 11.55 -3.51
N HIS A 128 -12.52 11.49 -2.17
CA HIS A 128 -11.31 10.98 -1.53
C HIS A 128 -11.05 9.51 -1.87
N GLY A 129 -12.08 8.65 -1.86
CA GLY A 129 -11.94 7.25 -2.27
C GLY A 129 -11.50 7.08 -3.72
N ALA A 130 -12.07 7.86 -4.64
CA ALA A 130 -11.65 7.88 -6.04
C ALA A 130 -10.20 8.40 -6.20
N ASN A 131 -9.82 9.42 -5.44
CA ASN A 131 -8.46 9.97 -5.47
C ASN A 131 -7.43 8.97 -4.93
N ASN A 132 -7.74 8.26 -3.83
CA ASN A 132 -6.88 7.23 -3.26
C ASN A 132 -6.67 6.06 -4.24
N ILE A 133 -7.72 5.63 -4.96
CA ILE A 133 -7.61 4.66 -6.06
C ILE A 133 -6.68 5.20 -7.16
N TYR A 134 -6.86 6.45 -7.55
CA TYR A 134 -6.06 7.07 -8.62
C TYR A 134 -4.57 7.17 -8.24
N GLU A 135 -4.27 7.75 -7.08
CA GLU A 135 -2.89 7.91 -6.58
C GLU A 135 -2.23 6.55 -6.41
N GLY A 136 -2.89 5.60 -5.76
CA GLY A 136 -2.37 4.24 -5.56
C GLY A 136 -2.17 3.47 -6.87
N GLY A 137 -3.12 3.57 -7.81
CA GLY A 137 -3.01 2.92 -9.12
C GLY A 137 -1.92 3.51 -10.00
N ARG A 138 -1.75 4.84 -9.97
CA ARG A 138 -0.68 5.52 -10.72
C ARG A 138 0.69 5.20 -10.14
N ASN A 139 0.83 5.24 -8.82
CA ASN A 139 2.03 4.83 -8.10
C ASN A 139 2.46 3.41 -8.48
N LEU A 140 1.50 2.47 -8.49
CA LEU A 140 1.74 1.09 -8.92
C LEU A 140 2.26 0.99 -10.38
N MET A 141 1.70 1.79 -11.29
CA MET A 141 2.07 1.75 -12.71
C MET A 141 3.42 2.41 -12.99
N THR A 142 3.76 3.49 -12.27
CA THR A 142 5.00 4.24 -12.50
C THR A 142 6.16 3.83 -11.59
N GLY A 143 5.90 3.04 -10.53
CA GLY A 143 6.87 2.74 -9.48
C GLY A 143 7.23 3.96 -8.63
N GLN A 144 6.40 5.01 -8.66
CA GLN A 144 6.55 6.22 -7.86
C GLN A 144 5.67 6.14 -6.62
N SER A 145 5.94 6.94 -5.59
CA SER A 145 5.15 6.95 -4.35
C SER A 145 4.56 8.33 -4.01
N ASP A 146 4.74 9.29 -4.90
CA ASP A 146 4.45 10.72 -4.72
C ASP A 146 3.43 11.26 -5.73
N THR A 147 2.63 10.40 -6.37
CA THR A 147 1.56 10.86 -7.26
C THR A 147 0.58 11.77 -6.50
N ILE A 148 0.35 12.97 -7.04
CA ILE A 148 -0.68 13.90 -6.58
C ILE A 148 -1.91 13.74 -7.48
N GLY A 149 -3.02 13.29 -6.90
CA GLY A 149 -4.30 13.16 -7.59
C GLY A 149 -5.10 14.48 -7.64
N PRO A 150 -6.18 14.53 -8.45
CA PRO A 150 -6.96 15.76 -8.64
C PRO A 150 -7.54 16.34 -7.35
N ILE A 151 -7.98 15.49 -6.42
CA ILE A 151 -8.54 15.97 -5.16
C ILE A 151 -7.44 16.58 -4.30
N ARG A 152 -6.31 15.89 -4.12
CA ARG A 152 -5.15 16.43 -3.40
C ARG A 152 -4.62 17.73 -4.02
N ALA A 153 -4.54 17.79 -5.35
CA ALA A 153 -4.17 19.02 -6.06
C ALA A 153 -5.14 20.18 -5.78
N GLY A 154 -6.44 19.91 -5.62
CA GLY A 154 -7.42 20.90 -5.18
C GLY A 154 -7.15 21.44 -3.76
N TYR A 155 -6.76 20.56 -2.82
CA TYR A 155 -6.33 20.99 -1.48
C TYR A 155 -5.09 21.89 -1.55
N HIS A 156 -4.11 21.53 -2.38
CA HIS A 156 -2.92 22.37 -2.61
C HIS A 156 -3.30 23.75 -3.18
N ALA A 157 -4.10 23.78 -4.24
CA ALA A 157 -4.53 25.03 -4.87
C ALA A 157 -5.29 25.94 -3.90
N THR A 158 -6.20 25.38 -3.09
CA THR A 158 -6.96 26.15 -2.09
C THR A 158 -6.06 26.65 -0.96
N ALA A 159 -5.13 25.84 -0.46
CA ALA A 159 -4.16 26.25 0.55
C ALA A 159 -3.27 27.40 0.05
N TYR A 160 -2.71 27.28 -1.16
CA TYR A 160 -1.89 28.34 -1.75
C TYR A 160 -2.67 29.64 -1.95
N ALA A 161 -3.94 29.55 -2.37
CA ALA A 161 -4.79 30.73 -2.56
C ALA A 161 -5.04 31.53 -1.27
N VAL A 162 -4.92 30.89 -0.10
CA VAL A 162 -5.09 31.54 1.21
C VAL A 162 -3.78 31.72 1.98
N GLY A 163 -2.62 31.54 1.32
CA GLY A 163 -1.30 31.80 1.88
C GLY A 163 -0.66 30.65 2.67
N TYR A 164 -1.21 29.44 2.59
CA TYR A 164 -0.61 28.23 3.17
C TYR A 164 0.21 27.44 2.14
N GLY A 165 1.06 26.52 2.62
CA GLY A 165 1.93 25.71 1.79
C GLY A 165 1.44 24.28 1.56
N GLU A 166 2.33 23.49 0.95
CA GLU A 166 2.10 22.08 0.64
C GLU A 166 1.79 21.24 1.90
N ARG A 167 2.52 21.55 2.98
CA ARG A 167 2.40 20.86 4.27
C ARG A 167 0.99 20.98 4.83
N GLU A 168 0.47 22.19 4.90
CA GLU A 168 -0.88 22.45 5.39
C GLU A 168 -1.94 21.81 4.48
N ALA A 169 -1.72 21.83 3.15
CA ALA A 169 -2.61 21.17 2.20
C ALA A 169 -2.68 19.66 2.41
N ASN A 170 -1.53 19.00 2.59
CA ASN A 170 -1.44 17.56 2.83
C ASN A 170 -2.03 17.17 4.20
N MET A 171 -1.81 17.98 5.24
CA MET A 171 -2.46 17.81 6.53
C MET A 171 -3.98 17.95 6.43
N ALA A 172 -4.48 18.95 5.70
CA ALA A 172 -5.91 19.15 5.46
C ALA A 172 -6.53 17.98 4.69
N TYR A 173 -5.90 17.52 3.61
CA TYR A 173 -6.35 16.36 2.85
C TYR A 173 -6.47 15.12 3.76
N GLY A 174 -5.39 14.77 4.47
CA GLY A 174 -5.36 13.58 5.31
C GLY A 174 -6.34 13.65 6.50
N SER A 175 -6.46 14.81 7.14
CA SER A 175 -7.40 14.99 8.25
C SER A 175 -8.86 14.89 7.83
N VAL A 176 -9.21 15.41 6.64
CA VAL A 176 -10.56 15.26 6.09
C VAL A 176 -10.84 13.80 5.74
N ASP A 177 -9.91 13.10 5.09
CA ASP A 177 -10.05 11.67 4.76
C ASP A 177 -10.28 10.81 6.02
N ILE A 178 -9.45 11.02 7.05
CA ILE A 178 -9.60 10.33 8.35
C ILE A 178 -10.96 10.68 8.99
N GLY A 179 -11.33 11.97 9.01
CA GLY A 179 -12.59 12.42 9.59
C GLY A 179 -13.82 11.81 8.91
N LEU A 180 -13.80 11.75 7.58
CA LEU A 180 -14.85 11.12 6.78
C LEU A 180 -14.93 9.62 7.04
N SER A 181 -13.78 8.93 7.17
CA SER A 181 -13.72 7.50 7.48
C SER A 181 -14.23 7.19 8.89
N VAL A 182 -13.86 8.00 9.89
CA VAL A 182 -14.38 7.89 11.26
C VAL A 182 -15.88 8.13 11.27
N TYR A 183 -16.36 9.19 10.63
CA TYR A 183 -17.80 9.49 10.53
C TYR A 183 -18.55 8.34 9.84
N SER A 184 -18.03 7.83 8.73
CA SER A 184 -18.69 6.80 7.92
C SER A 184 -18.87 5.50 8.69
N GLY A 185 -17.89 5.10 9.51
CA GLY A 185 -17.97 3.92 10.38
C GLY A 185 -18.79 4.16 11.65
N ALA A 186 -18.69 5.35 12.25
CA ALA A 186 -19.36 5.69 13.49
C ALA A 186 -20.84 6.05 13.29
N ARG A 187 -21.30 6.49 12.12
CA ARG A 187 -22.70 6.88 11.94
C ARG A 187 -23.67 5.73 12.26
N HIS A 188 -24.87 6.09 12.69
CA HIS A 188 -25.96 5.13 12.86
C HIS A 188 -26.61 4.83 11.50
N VAL A 189 -26.83 3.55 11.25
CA VAL A 189 -27.51 3.02 10.05
C VAL A 189 -28.60 2.05 10.48
N LEU A 190 -29.63 1.91 9.67
CA LEU A 190 -30.68 0.92 9.91
C LEU A 190 -30.09 -0.48 9.84
N LYS A 191 -30.54 -1.37 10.73
CA LYS A 191 -30.26 -2.80 10.58
C LYS A 191 -30.84 -3.30 9.25
N PRO A 192 -30.18 -4.24 8.55
CA PRO A 192 -30.67 -4.77 7.28
C PRO A 192 -32.06 -5.40 7.39
N ASP A 193 -32.39 -5.98 8.55
CA ASP A 193 -33.65 -6.62 8.90
C ASP A 193 -34.61 -5.70 9.69
N ALA A 194 -34.28 -4.40 9.80
CA ALA A 194 -35.15 -3.45 10.48
C ALA A 194 -36.49 -3.31 9.75
N TRP A 195 -37.59 -3.51 10.49
CA TRP A 195 -38.94 -3.26 10.01
C TRP A 195 -39.58 -2.12 10.81
N ARG A 196 -40.49 -1.38 10.17
CA ARG A 196 -41.29 -0.34 10.83
C ARG A 196 -42.76 -0.49 10.45
N LEU A 197 -43.65 -0.22 11.41
CA LEU A 197 -45.06 0.00 11.12
C LEU A 197 -45.30 1.43 10.62
N PHE A 198 -44.89 2.44 11.42
CA PHE A 198 -45.06 3.86 11.07
C PHE A 198 -43.72 4.60 10.93
N ARG A 199 -42.74 4.32 11.81
CA ARG A 199 -41.41 4.95 11.81
C ARG A 199 -40.36 4.01 12.41
N TYR A 200 -39.10 4.21 12.02
CA TYR A 200 -37.97 3.51 12.64
C TYR A 200 -37.66 4.12 14.01
N LEU A 201 -37.31 3.26 14.95
CA LEU A 201 -36.87 3.62 16.30
C LEU A 201 -35.34 3.57 16.39
N ASP A 202 -34.77 4.18 17.42
CA ASP A 202 -33.32 4.14 17.63
C ASP A 202 -32.81 2.72 17.92
N THR A 203 -33.66 1.83 18.44
CA THR A 203 -33.37 0.40 18.61
C THR A 203 -33.18 -0.34 17.28
N ASP A 204 -33.65 0.23 16.17
CA ASP A 204 -33.53 -0.33 14.82
C ASP A 204 -32.22 0.08 14.14
N ARG A 205 -31.40 0.88 14.83
CA ARG A 205 -30.14 1.41 14.31
C ARG A 205 -28.95 0.78 15.00
N ILE A 206 -27.88 0.60 14.23
CA ILE A 206 -26.58 0.17 14.72
C ILE A 206 -25.49 1.05 14.11
N ARG A 207 -24.27 0.98 14.64
CA ARG A 207 -23.11 1.64 14.05
C ARG A 207 -22.75 1.00 12.71
N ALA A 208 -22.43 1.80 11.70
CA ALA A 208 -22.16 1.32 10.34
C ALA A 208 -21.03 0.28 10.26
N TYR A 209 -19.98 0.41 11.07
CA TYR A 209 -18.88 -0.56 11.09
C TYR A 209 -19.34 -1.99 11.43
N LYS A 210 -20.47 -2.16 12.14
CA LYS A 210 -21.03 -3.48 12.47
C LYS A 210 -21.62 -4.20 11.26
N LEU A 211 -21.87 -3.48 10.16
CA LEU A 211 -22.33 -4.06 8.89
C LEU A 211 -21.17 -4.42 7.96
N LEU A 212 -19.95 -3.97 8.25
CA LEU A 212 -18.79 -4.25 7.41
C LEU A 212 -18.28 -5.67 7.62
N LYS A 213 -17.89 -6.32 6.52
CA LYS A 213 -17.17 -7.60 6.58
C LYS A 213 -15.80 -7.38 7.24
N PRO A 214 -15.27 -8.37 7.98
CA PRO A 214 -13.96 -8.24 8.66
C PRO A 214 -12.82 -7.78 7.74
N GLY A 215 -12.76 -8.30 6.50
CA GLY A 215 -11.74 -7.89 5.53
C GLY A 215 -11.85 -6.43 5.08
N ALA A 216 -13.08 -5.91 4.95
CA ALA A 216 -13.31 -4.52 4.58
C ALA A 216 -12.92 -3.57 5.73
N LEU A 217 -13.27 -3.95 6.96
CA LEU A 217 -12.85 -3.22 8.16
C LEU A 217 -11.32 -3.21 8.32
N GLY A 218 -10.67 -4.35 8.04
CA GLY A 218 -9.21 -4.45 8.05
C GLY A 218 -8.55 -3.57 6.98
N ALA A 219 -9.11 -3.52 5.77
CA ALA A 219 -8.62 -2.66 4.70
C ALA A 219 -8.70 -1.17 5.10
N GLU A 220 -9.85 -0.72 5.60
CA GLU A 220 -10.05 0.62 6.13
C GLU A 220 -9.05 0.97 7.25
N ALA A 221 -8.82 0.05 8.19
CA ALA A 221 -7.89 0.27 9.28
C ALA A 221 -6.43 0.43 8.81
N VAL A 222 -5.99 -0.39 7.85
CA VAL A 222 -4.63 -0.29 7.27
C VAL A 222 -4.45 1.04 6.56
N ILE A 223 -5.40 1.42 5.70
CA ILE A 223 -5.28 2.66 4.93
C ILE A 223 -5.33 3.89 5.83
N ASN A 224 -6.26 3.96 6.78
CA ASN A 224 -6.31 5.06 7.73
C ASN A 224 -5.02 5.16 8.58
N SER A 225 -4.39 4.03 8.93
CA SER A 225 -3.10 4.05 9.64
C SER A 225 -1.98 4.67 8.79
N ILE A 226 -1.97 4.40 7.48
CA ILE A 226 -1.02 5.02 6.54
C ILE A 226 -1.28 6.53 6.44
N THR A 227 -2.54 6.95 6.27
CA THR A 227 -2.90 8.37 6.21
C THR A 227 -2.52 9.11 7.50
N ILE A 228 -2.73 8.49 8.68
CA ILE A 228 -2.32 9.05 9.98
C ILE A 228 -0.81 9.23 10.04
N GLU A 229 -0.04 8.22 9.63
CA GLU A 229 1.43 8.32 9.60
C GLU A 229 1.88 9.45 8.66
N GLN A 230 1.28 9.58 7.48
CA GLN A 230 1.57 10.68 6.56
C GLN A 230 1.31 12.05 7.20
N VAL A 231 0.14 12.24 7.81
CA VAL A 231 -0.19 13.49 8.52
C VAL A 231 0.79 13.76 9.65
N TYR A 232 1.20 12.73 10.40
CA TYR A 232 2.17 12.85 11.48
C TYR A 232 3.55 13.29 10.98
N GLN A 233 4.01 12.75 9.85
CA GLN A 233 5.26 13.15 9.24
C GLN A 233 5.20 14.58 8.70
N GLU A 234 4.10 15.00 8.08
CA GLU A 234 3.91 16.41 7.67
C GLU A 234 3.89 17.36 8.86
N ALA A 235 3.30 16.96 9.98
CA ALA A 235 3.26 17.80 11.19
C ALA A 235 4.64 18.02 11.83
N LYS A 236 5.62 17.16 11.52
CA LYS A 236 7.00 17.27 12.02
C LYS A 236 7.93 18.08 11.12
N LYS A 237 7.54 18.36 9.87
CA LYS A 237 8.28 19.24 8.97
C LYS A 237 8.08 20.69 9.39
#